data_AF-A0A914UVN0-F1
#
_entry.id   AF-A0A914UVN0-F1
#
_cell.length_a   1.000
_cell.length_b   1.000
_cell.length_c   1.000
_cell.angle_alpha   90.00
_cell.angle_beta   90.00
_cell.angle_gamma   90.00
#
_symmetry.space_group_name_H-M   'P 1'
#
loop_
_entity.id
_entity.type
_entity.pdbx_description
1 polymer ?
#
loop_
_entity_poly.entity_id
_entity_poly.type
_entity_poly.pdbx_seq_one_letter_code
_entity_poly.pdbx_strand_id
1 'polypeptide(L)'
;MGNWKLESFKFAFYVAFPVGIFYYFNKPEVYDYFVNRLKREQPEMIAAAKTQEEFRQLKEEFLVAQRLKNRAALEEAKRDLLSQRQQSST
;
A
#
# COMPACT_ATOMS: atom_id res chain seq x y z
N MET A 1 -41.47 -3.05 -17.36
CA MET A 1 -40.85 -3.66 -16.16
C MET A 1 -39.54 -4.42 -16.47
N GLY A 2 -38.78 -4.04 -17.51
CA GLY A 2 -37.53 -4.73 -17.91
C GLY A 2 -36.24 -4.07 -17.38
N ASN A 3 -36.27 -2.77 -17.10
CA ASN A 3 -35.07 -2.00 -16.71
C ASN A 3 -34.45 -2.48 -15.40
N TRP A 4 -35.26 -2.81 -14.39
CA TRP A 4 -34.76 -3.22 -13.07
C TRP A 4 -33.91 -4.50 -13.12
N LYS A 5 -34.23 -5.43 -14.05
CA LYS A 5 -33.46 -6.67 -14.24
C LYS A 5 -32.09 -6.36 -14.84
N LEU A 6 -32.03 -5.41 -15.77
CA LEU A 6 -30.80 -4.99 -16.43
C LEU A 6 -29.90 -4.19 -15.47
N GLU A 7 -30.48 -3.36 -14.61
CA GLU A 7 -29.74 -2.63 -13.57
C GLU A 7 -29.16 -3.58 -12.52
N SER A 8 -29.94 -4.56 -12.07
CA SER A 8 -29.46 -5.59 -11.13
C SER A 8 -28.33 -6.42 -11.73
N PHE A 9 -28.41 -6.77 -13.02
CA PHE A 9 -27.34 -7.48 -13.72
C PHE A 9 -26.06 -6.64 -13.83
N LYS A 10 -26.17 -5.35 -14.18
CA LYS A 10 -25.01 -4.44 -14.23
C LYS A 10 -24.34 -4.35 -12.86
N PHE A 11 -25.12 -4.20 -11.79
CA PHE A 11 -24.59 -4.15 -10.42
C PHE A 11 -23.89 -5.45 -10.03
N ALA A 12 -24.52 -6.60 -10.31
CA ALA A 12 -23.89 -7.90 -10.08
C ALA A 12 -22.58 -8.04 -10.85
N PHE A 13 -22.53 -7.58 -12.10
CA PHE A 13 -21.31 -7.60 -12.90
C PHE A 13 -20.23 -6.65 -12.34
N TYR A 14 -20.60 -5.43 -11.92
CA TYR A 14 -19.66 -4.48 -11.31
C TYR A 14 -19.04 -4.99 -10.01
N VAL A 15 -19.78 -5.79 -9.23
CA VAL A 15 -19.26 -6.40 -7.99
C VAL A 15 -18.50 -7.69 -8.27
N ALA A 16 -19.04 -8.57 -9.12
CA ALA A 16 -18.45 -9.87 -9.42
C ALA A 16 -17.20 -9.76 -10.30
N PHE A 17 -17.10 -8.76 -11.18
CA PHE A 17 -15.96 -8.57 -12.07
C PHE A 17 -14.64 -8.31 -11.32
N PRO A 18 -14.53 -7.31 -10.43
CA PRO A 18 -13.30 -7.11 -9.67
C PRO A 18 -12.99 -8.31 -8.78
N VAL A 19 -13.99 -8.88 -8.09
CA VAL A 19 -13.78 -10.04 -7.21
C VAL A 19 -13.31 -11.28 -7.99
N GLY A 20 -13.91 -11.54 -9.14
CA GLY A 20 -13.55 -12.66 -10.01
C GLY A 20 -12.15 -12.51 -10.62
N ILE A 21 -11.80 -11.31 -11.05
CA ILE A 21 -10.43 -10.99 -11.51
C ILE A 21 -9.44 -11.21 -10.37
N PHE A 22 -9.68 -10.61 -9.20
CA PHE A 22 -8.80 -10.79 -8.04
C PHE A 22 -8.66 -12.27 -7.66
N TYR A 23 -9.75 -13.04 -7.68
CA TYR A 23 -9.72 -14.46 -7.36
C TYR A 23 -8.93 -15.29 -8.39
N TYR A 24 -9.03 -14.95 -9.66
CA TYR A 24 -8.29 -15.62 -10.74
C TYR A 24 -6.80 -15.27 -10.73
N PHE A 25 -6.46 -13.99 -10.61
CA PHE A 25 -5.06 -13.54 -10.65
C PHE A 25 -4.28 -13.76 -9.35
N ASN A 26 -4.96 -13.99 -8.22
CA ASN A 26 -4.31 -14.33 -6.95
C ASN A 26 -4.00 -15.84 -6.82
N LYS A 27 -4.14 -16.62 -7.91
CA LYS A 27 -3.70 -18.01 -7.91
C LYS A 27 -2.17 -18.06 -8.04
N PRO A 28 -1.49 -18.88 -7.21
CA PRO A 28 -0.04 -18.98 -7.23
C PRO A 28 0.51 -19.46 -8.57
N GLU A 29 -0.23 -20.24 -9.35
CA GLU A 29 0.22 -20.73 -10.66
C GLU A 29 0.42 -19.60 -11.69
N VAL A 30 -0.48 -18.61 -11.69
CA VAL A 30 -0.39 -17.44 -12.58
C VAL A 30 0.79 -16.58 -12.16
N TYR A 31 0.93 -16.34 -10.86
CA TYR A 31 2.06 -15.62 -10.29
C TYR A 31 3.40 -16.26 -10.64
N ASP A 32 3.53 -17.57 -10.46
CA ASP A 32 4.75 -18.31 -10.76
C ASP A 32 5.09 -18.28 -12.25
N TYR A 33 4.10 -18.39 -13.14
CA TYR A 33 4.36 -18.27 -14.58
C TYR A 33 4.93 -16.90 -14.95
N PHE A 34 4.31 -15.81 -14.47
CA PHE A 34 4.78 -14.46 -14.79
C PHE A 34 6.12 -14.13 -14.13
N VAL A 35 6.30 -14.47 -12.85
CA VAL A 35 7.53 -14.17 -12.11
C VAL A 35 8.70 -15.03 -12.59
N ASN A 36 8.49 -16.32 -12.84
CA ASN A 36 9.57 -17.19 -13.34
C ASN A 36 9.93 -16.86 -14.80
N ARG A 37 8.95 -16.43 -15.61
CA ARG A 37 9.25 -15.93 -16.96
C ARG A 37 10.02 -14.62 -16.91
N LEU A 38 9.61 -13.68 -16.06
CA LEU A 38 10.32 -12.41 -15.86
C LEU A 38 11.76 -12.62 -15.35
N LYS A 39 11.98 -13.61 -14.46
CA LYS A 39 13.32 -14.04 -14.00
C LYS A 39 14.20 -14.61 -15.11
N ARG A 40 13.61 -15.31 -16.07
CA ARG A 40 14.34 -15.89 -17.21
C ARG A 40 14.67 -14.87 -18.28
N GLU A 41 13.73 -13.97 -18.59
CA GLU A 41 13.86 -13.00 -19.67
C GLU A 41 14.65 -11.75 -19.26
N GLN A 42 14.60 -11.36 -17.98
CA GLN A 42 15.29 -10.17 -17.47
C GLN A 42 15.96 -10.46 -16.11
N PRO A 43 17.03 -11.29 -16.10
CA PRO A 43 17.73 -11.65 -14.87
C PRO A 43 18.31 -10.42 -14.15
N GLU A 44 18.73 -9.37 -14.87
CA GLU A 44 19.25 -8.15 -14.27
C GLU A 44 18.20 -7.34 -13.52
N MET A 45 16.94 -7.31 -13.98
CA MET A 45 15.88 -6.55 -13.30
C MET A 45 15.46 -7.18 -11.97
N ILE A 46 15.62 -8.50 -11.84
CA ILE A 46 15.33 -9.25 -10.61
C ILE A 46 16.58 -9.45 -9.76
N ALA A 47 17.78 -9.47 -10.34
CA ALA A 47 19.02 -9.29 -9.58
C ALA A 47 19.12 -7.88 -8.97
N ALA A 48 18.58 -6.87 -9.66
CA ALA A 48 18.36 -5.52 -9.14
C ALA A 48 17.11 -5.41 -8.24
N ALA A 49 16.30 -6.48 -8.12
CA ALA A 49 15.37 -6.60 -7.00
C ALA A 49 16.24 -6.85 -5.76
N LYS A 50 16.73 -5.72 -5.25
CA LYS A 50 17.56 -5.55 -4.07
C LYS A 50 17.41 -6.74 -3.14
N THR A 51 18.54 -7.41 -2.89
CA THR A 51 18.65 -8.60 -2.04
C THR A 51 17.78 -8.38 -0.80
N GLN A 52 17.11 -9.40 -0.26
CA GLN A 52 16.14 -9.23 0.84
C GLN A 52 16.68 -8.37 2.01
N GLU A 53 18.00 -8.35 2.18
CA GLU A 53 18.79 -7.47 3.06
C GLU A 53 18.76 -5.99 2.69
N GLU A 54 18.95 -5.62 1.43
CA GLU A 54 18.86 -4.23 0.95
C GLU A 54 17.44 -3.67 1.06
N PHE A 55 16.41 -4.52 0.85
CA PHE A 55 15.03 -4.14 1.11
C PHE A 55 14.75 -3.97 2.61
N ARG A 56 15.42 -4.75 3.46
CA ARG A 56 15.36 -4.62 4.92
C ARG A 56 16.02 -3.32 5.39
N GLN A 57 17.18 -2.99 4.85
CA GLN A 57 17.89 -1.73 5.10
C GLN A 57 17.05 -0.51 4.67
N LEU A 58 16.47 -0.55 3.47
CA LEU A 58 15.59 0.53 2.97
C LEU A 58 14.36 0.72 3.87
N LYS A 59 13.75 -0.38 4.33
CA LYS A 59 12.64 -0.33 5.29
C LYS A 59 13.06 0.30 6.62
N GLU A 60 14.22 -0.07 7.13
CA GLU A 60 14.74 0.45 8.39
C GLU A 60 15.02 1.95 8.29
N GLU A 61 15.69 2.41 7.23
CA GLU A 61 15.94 3.83 6.97
C GLU A 61 14.63 4.63 6.89
N PHE A 62 13.64 4.11 6.17
CA PHE A 62 12.33 4.75 6.04
C PHE A 62 11.61 4.86 7.39
N LEU A 63 11.64 3.79 8.19
CA LEU A 63 11.05 3.79 9.53
C LEU A 63 11.77 4.75 10.47
N VAL A 64 13.10 4.87 10.40
CA VAL A 64 13.88 5.84 11.18
C VAL A 64 13.53 7.27 10.78
N ALA A 65 13.47 7.58 9.49
CA ALA A 65 13.08 8.89 8.99
C ALA A 65 11.66 9.27 9.43
N GLN A 66 10.73 8.32 9.37
CA GLN A 66 9.35 8.54 9.81
C GLN A 66 9.28 8.80 11.32
N ARG A 67 10.04 8.06 12.14
CA ARG A 67 10.09 8.27 13.59
C ARG A 67 10.64 9.65 13.96
N LEU A 68 11.66 10.13 13.25
CA LEU A 68 12.22 11.47 13.46
C LEU A 68 11.20 12.56 13.14
N LYS A 69 10.51 12.45 11.99
CA LYS A 69 9.42 13.36 11.63
C LYS A 69 8.30 13.37 12.67
N ASN A 70 7.89 12.20 13.13
CA ASN A 70 6.83 12.07 14.14
C ASN A 70 7.24 12.68 15.49
N ARG A 71 8.52 12.58 15.89
CA ARG A 71 9.04 13.21 17.11
C ARG A 71 9.06 14.72 17.00
N ALA A 72 9.53 15.26 15.89
CA ALA A 72 9.54 16.71 15.65
C ALA A 72 8.12 17.29 15.68
N ALA A 73 7.17 16.64 14.98
CA ALA A 73 5.77 17.04 14.99
C ALA A 73 5.14 16.97 16.39
N LEU A 74 5.54 15.98 17.20
CA LEU A 74 5.07 15.85 18.58
C LEU A 74 5.61 16.97 19.48
N GLU A 75 6.87 17.37 19.30
CA GLU A 75 7.46 18.49 20.04
C GLU A 75 6.82 19.82 19.68
N GLU A 76 6.53 20.04 18.40
CA GLU A 76 5.81 21.21 17.90
C GLU A 76 4.39 21.26 18.49
N ALA A 77 3.63 20.17 18.38
CA ALA A 77 2.29 20.08 18.98
C ALA A 77 2.30 20.31 20.50
N LYS A 78 3.34 19.82 21.21
CA LYS A 78 3.48 20.08 22.66
C LYS A 78 3.74 21.56 22.96
N ARG A 79 4.54 22.25 22.14
CA ARG A 79 4.80 23.69 22.31
C ARG A 79 3.54 24.52 22.09
N ASP A 80 2.75 24.17 21.09
CA ASP A 80 1.46 24.84 20.80
C ASP A 80 0.43 24.60 21.91
N LEU A 81 0.38 23.40 22.49
CA LEU A 81 -0.47 23.13 23.64
C LEU A 81 -0.05 23.93 24.88
N LEU A 82 1.25 24.09 25.11
CA LEU A 82 1.77 24.88 26.24
C LEU A 82 1.48 26.37 26.06
N SER A 83 1.59 26.92 24.84
CA SER A 83 1.24 28.32 24.56
C SER A 83 -0.26 28.57 24.70
N GLN A 84 -1.11 27.65 24.23
CA GLN A 84 -2.57 27.71 24.44
C GLN A 84 -2.94 27.61 25.94
N ARG A 85 -2.25 26.77 26.71
CA ARG A 85 -2.49 26.61 28.16
C ARG A 85 -2.10 27.86 28.96
N GLN A 86 -1.02 28.53 28.57
CA GLN A 86 -0.60 29.80 29.19
C GLN A 86 -1.57 30.94 28.84
N GLN A 87 -2.10 30.98 27.61
CA GLN A 87 -3.08 31.99 27.18
C GLN A 87 -4.48 31.80 27.80
N SER A 88 -4.85 30.58 28.19
CA SER A 88 -6.14 30.27 28.83
C SER A 88 -6.16 30.41 30.35
N SER A 89 -5.02 30.73 30.97
CA SER A 89 -4.87 30.92 32.42
C SER A 89 -4.72 32.39 32.84
N THR A 90 -5.02 33.33 31.93
CA THR A 90 -5.07 34.79 32.15
C THR A 90 -6.46 35.29 31.78
#